data_AF-A0AAE4DI64-F1
#
_entry.id   AF-A0AAE4DI64-F1
#
_cell.length_a   1.000
_cell.length_b   1.000
_cell.length_c   1.000
_cell.angle_alpha   90.00
_cell.angle_beta   90.00
_cell.angle_gamma   90.00
#
_symmetry.space_group_name_H-M   'P 1'
#
loop_
_entity.id
_entity.type
_entity.pdbx_description
1 polymer ?
#
loop_
_entity_poly.entity_id
_entity_poly.type
_entity_poly.pdbx_seq_one_letter_code
_entity_poly.pdbx_strand_id
1 'polypeptide(L)' 'MIDRIMAVIGLLTLGAFLIVVPIFVPHADLIAITIGCALLATYDTWRHLIGKKSEH' A
#
# COMPACT_ATOMS: atom_id res chain seq x y z
N MET A 1 -5.86 -12.96 -16.51
CA MET A 1 -7.01 -12.17 -16.02
C MET A 1 -6.99 -12.04 -14.49
N ILE A 2 -6.72 -13.13 -13.76
CA ILE A 2 -6.57 -13.14 -12.30
C ILE A 2 -5.51 -12.15 -11.80
N ASP A 3 -4.40 -11.99 -12.54
CA ASP A 3 -3.32 -11.04 -12.22
C ASP A 3 -3.81 -9.58 -12.06
N ARG A 4 -4.63 -9.09 -12.99
CA ARG A 4 -5.25 -7.74 -12.89
C ARG A 4 -6.21 -7.63 -11.72
N ILE A 5 -6.97 -8.69 -11.43
CA ILE A 5 -7.94 -8.71 -10.33
C ILE A 5 -7.20 -8.68 -8.98
N MET A 6 -6.12 -9.45 -8.83
CA MET A 6 -5.29 -9.46 -7.63
C MET A 6 -4.59 -8.11 -7.41
N ALA A 7 -4.14 -7.46 -8.47
CA ALA A 7 -3.57 -6.11 -8.38
C ALA A 7 -4.62 -5.09 -7.88
N VAL A 8 -5.84 -5.14 -8.41
CA VAL A 8 -6.93 -4.23 -8.00
C VAL A 8 -7.37 -4.50 -6.57
N ILE A 9 -7.49 -5.77 -6.16
CA ILE A 9 -7.84 -6.14 -4.79
C ILE A 9 -6.75 -5.67 -3.82
N GLY A 10 -5.47 -5.91 -4.14
CA GLY A 10 -4.36 -5.44 -3.32
C GLY A 10 -4.36 -3.92 -3.15
N LEU A 11 -4.64 -3.17 -4.22
CA LEU A 11 -4.71 -1.71 -4.19
C LEU A 11 -5.89 -1.20 -3.36
N LEU A 12 -7.05 -1.86 -3.46
CA LEU A 12 -8.24 -1.57 -2.65
C LEU A 12 -8.01 -1.88 -1.17
N THR A 13 -7.42 -3.03 -0.85
CA THR A 13 -7.10 -3.41 0.53
C THR A 13 -6.09 -2.44 1.15
N LEU A 14 -5.09 -2.01 0.38
CA LEU A 14 -4.10 -1.04 0.84
C LEU A 14 -4.73 0.33 1.13
N GLY A 15 -5.56 0.83 0.21
CA GLY A 15 -6.29 2.08 0.40
C GLY A 15 -7.25 2.03 1.58
N ALA A 16 -7.99 0.92 1.74
CA ALA A 16 -8.89 0.72 2.86
C ALA A 16 -8.14 0.70 4.20
N PHE A 17 -6.98 0.04 4.27
CA PHE A 17 -6.15 0.01 5.48
C PHE A 17 -5.63 1.41 5.83
N LEU A 18 -5.17 2.17 4.83
CA LEU A 18 -4.67 3.53 5.01
C LEU A 18 -5.75 4.51 5.51
N ILE A 19 -7.01 4.28 5.16
CA ILE A 19 -8.14 5.12 5.55
C ILE A 19 -8.73 4.70 6.90
N VAL A 20 -8.80 3.41 7.19
CA VAL A 20 -9.44 2.91 8.43
C VAL A 20 -8.64 3.28 9.68
N VAL A 21 -7.31 3.29 9.58
CA VAL A 21 -6.41 3.57 10.71
C VAL A 21 -6.56 5.02 11.22
N PRO A 22 -6.47 6.08 10.39
CA PRO A 22 -6.64 7.45 10.86
C PRO A 22 -8.08 7.77 11.27
N ILE A 23 -9.08 7.07 10.73
CA ILE A 23 -10.50 7.26 11.11
C ILE A 23 -10.78 6.67 12.51
N PHE A 24 -10.30 5.47 12.81
CA PHE A 24 -10.66 4.78 14.06
C PHE A 24 -9.72 5.10 15.23
N VAL A 25 -8.52 5.62 14.97
CA VAL A 25 -7.53 5.88 16.03
C VAL A 25 -6.83 7.23 15.81
N PRO A 26 -7.42 8.34 16.31
CA PRO A 26 -6.87 9.69 16.17
C PRO A 26 -5.80 9.95 17.24
N HIS A 27 -4.72 9.18 17.23
CA HIS A 27 -3.51 9.46 17.99
C HIS A 27 -2.38 9.87 17.05
N ALA A 28 -1.66 10.92 17.39
CA ALA A 28 -0.56 11.46 16.57
C ALA A 28 0.51 10.40 16.22
N ASP A 29 0.74 9.46 17.13
CA ASP A 29 1.65 8.33 16.96
C ASP A 29 1.22 7.39 15.81
N LEU A 30 -0.08 7.06 15.76
CA LEU A 30 -0.62 6.22 14.68
C LEU A 30 -0.64 6.93 13.33
N ILE A 31 -0.80 8.25 13.28
CA ILE A 31 -0.71 9.00 12.02
C ILE A 31 0.70 8.89 11.44
N ALA A 32 1.73 9.04 12.27
CA ALA A 32 3.12 8.88 11.84
C ALA A 32 3.41 7.46 11.33
N ILE A 33 2.93 6.43 12.04
CA ILE A 33 3.07 5.03 11.62
C ILE A 33 2.29 4.76 10.33
N THR A 34 1.10 5.32 10.17
CA THR A 34 0.27 5.15 8.96
C THR A 34 0.96 5.76 7.74
N ILE A 35 1.51 6.97 7.87
CA ILE A 35 2.26 7.64 6.79
C ILE A 35 3.52 6.83 6.46
N GLY A 36 4.24 6.32 7.46
CA GLY A 36 5.38 5.44 7.26
C GLY A 36 5.01 4.16 6.52
N CYS A 37 3.90 3.53 6.90
CA CYS A 37 3.37 2.33 6.24
C CYS A 37 2.95 2.62 4.80
N ALA A 38 2.33 3.77 4.54
CA ALA A 38 1.96 4.22 3.20
C ALA A 38 3.18 4.44 2.29
N LEU A 39 4.25 5.04 2.83
CA LEU A 39 5.51 5.23 2.14
C LEU A 39 6.19 3.88 1.84
N LEU A 40 6.24 2.96 2.82
CA LEU A 40 6.78 1.63 2.61
C LEU A 40 5.99 0.82 1.59
N ALA A 41 4.65 0.87 1.66
CA ALA A 41 3.76 0.24 0.69
C ALA A 41 3.97 0.78 -0.73
N THR A 42 4.08 2.09 -0.85
CA THR A 42 4.39 2.76 -2.12
C THR A 42 5.77 2.34 -2.62
N TYR A 43 6.76 2.26 -1.73
CA TYR A 43 8.11 1.82 -2.06
C TYR A 43 8.17 0.35 -2.49
N ASP A 44 7.44 -0.54 -1.81
CA ASP A 44 7.34 -1.96 -2.15
C ASP A 44 6.67 -2.14 -3.52
N THR A 45 5.57 -1.43 -3.77
CA THR A 45 4.88 -1.40 -5.07
C THR A 45 5.80 -0.88 -6.17
N TRP A 46 6.53 0.21 -5.93
CA TRP A 46 7.48 0.80 -6.86
C TRP A 46 8.64 -0.17 -7.17
N ARG A 47 9.17 -0.85 -6.15
CA ARG A 47 10.23 -1.84 -6.30
C ARG A 47 9.74 -3.10 -7.01
N HIS A 48 8.50 -3.53 -6.78
CA HIS A 48 7.88 -4.65 -7.47
C HIS A 48 7.65 -4.35 -8.96
N LEU A 49 7.22 -3.11 -9.28
CA LEU A 49 7.06 -2.63 -10.65
C LEU A 49 8.41 -2.48 -11.38
N ILE A 50 9.46 -2.02 -10.69
CA ILE A 50 10.82 -1.91 -11.25
C ILE A 50 11.52 -3.27 -11.36
N GLY A 51 11.35 -4.16 -10.39
CA GLY A 51 11.93 -5.50 -10.40
C GLY A 51 11.43 -6.32 -11.59
N LYS A 52 10.15 -6.16 -11.96
CA LYS A 52 9.59 -6.73 -13.20
C LYS A 52 10.25 -6.24 -14.50
N LYS A 53 11.02 -5.16 -14.48
CA LYS A 53 11.71 -4.62 -15.66
C LYS A 53 13.07 -5.26 -15.92
N SER A 54 13.63 -6.01 -14.97
CA SER A 54 14.96 -6.65 -15.13
C SER A 54 14.91 -8.10 -15.64
N GLU A 55 13.72 -8.64 -15.93
CA GLU A 55 13.51 -9.99 -16.47
C GLU A 55 12.94 -9.98 -17.90
N HIS A 56 13.21 -8.92 -18.69
CA HIS A 56 12.79 -8.85 -20.09
C HIS A 56 13.92 -8.41 -21.02
#